data_AF-A0A8T5AG42-F1
#
_entry.id   AF-A0A8T5AG42-F1
#
_cell.length_a   1.000
_cell.length_b   1.000
_cell.length_c   1.000
_cell.angle_alpha   90.00
_cell.angle_beta   90.00
_cell.angle_gamma   90.00
#
_symmetry.space_group_name_H-M   'P 1'
#
loop_
_entity.id
_entity.type
_entity.pdbx_description
1 polymer ?
#
loop_
_entity_poly.entity_id
_entity_poly.type
_entity_poly.pdbx_seq_one_letter_code
_entity_poly.pdbx_strand_id
1 'polypeptide(L)'
;MSEEVTSATRKVKKAAQMLLFQRHKIPGVKGWELKRALGREYLNIIELLNTELEKLGLQVKIVYEELETPKTPSEEQLDKARFFVTLKTPLTVTEATMSGWRIDDVAILAVTVAYIISKQGKASRKEVIQILKEKFPQWKIEFNLDRYIRRGYLSQDEN
;
A
#
# COMPACT_ATOMS: atom_id res chain seq x y z
N MET A 1 18.37 -27.27 18.18
CA MET A 1 17.95 -26.25 17.19
C MET A 1 18.79 -25.01 17.45
N SER A 2 19.55 -24.55 16.46
CA SER A 2 20.61 -23.55 16.60
C SER A 2 20.06 -22.15 16.97
N GLU A 3 20.86 -21.36 17.70
CA GLU A 3 20.53 -20.00 18.14
C GLU A 3 20.16 -19.07 16.97
N GLU A 4 20.76 -19.28 15.80
CA GLU A 4 20.49 -18.53 14.56
C GLU A 4 19.03 -18.68 14.08
N VAL A 5 18.46 -19.89 14.14
CA VAL A 5 17.07 -20.16 13.73
C VAL A 5 16.08 -19.46 14.68
N THR A 6 16.41 -19.42 15.97
CA THR A 6 15.60 -18.73 16.99
C THR A 6 15.63 -17.21 16.78
N SER A 7 16.81 -16.66 16.44
CA SER A 7 16.99 -15.25 16.10
C SER A 7 16.22 -14.86 14.83
N ALA A 8 16.32 -15.66 13.76
CA ALA A 8 15.60 -15.45 12.51
C ALA A 8 14.07 -15.46 12.73
N THR A 9 13.55 -16.46 13.45
CA THR A 9 12.13 -16.58 13.77
C THR A 9 11.61 -15.36 14.53
N ARG A 10 12.39 -14.83 15.49
CA ARG A 10 12.02 -13.62 16.23
C ARG A 10 11.96 -12.39 15.31
N LYS A 11 12.89 -12.28 14.37
CA LYS A 11 12.90 -11.18 13.39
C LYS A 11 11.73 -11.27 12.41
N VAL A 12 11.34 -12.47 11.97
CA VAL A 12 10.16 -12.68 11.11
C VAL A 12 8.88 -12.26 11.81
N LYS A 13 8.70 -12.64 13.09
CA LYS A 13 7.57 -12.20 13.90
C LYS A 13 7.52 -10.67 14.03
N LYS A 14 8.68 -10.03 14.24
CA LYS A 14 8.80 -8.57 14.30
C LYS A 14 8.46 -7.92 12.97
N ALA A 15 8.94 -8.46 11.85
CA ALA A 15 8.62 -7.99 10.50
C ALA A 15 7.11 -8.08 10.21
N ALA A 16 6.47 -9.19 10.58
CA ALA A 16 5.02 -9.37 10.47
C ALA A 16 4.25 -8.29 11.25
N GLN A 17 4.64 -8.04 12.51
CA GLN A 17 4.04 -6.98 13.33
C GLN A 17 4.19 -5.61 12.68
N MET A 18 5.37 -5.30 12.14
CA MET A 18 5.65 -4.02 11.50
C MET A 18 4.86 -3.81 10.21
N LEU A 19 4.68 -4.86 9.39
CA LEU A 19 4.02 -4.74 8.09
C LEU A 19 2.50 -4.90 8.14
N LEU A 20 1.97 -5.73 9.05
CA LEU A 20 0.54 -5.98 9.16
C LEU A 20 -0.18 -4.90 9.97
N PHE A 21 0.47 -4.30 10.97
CA PHE A 21 -0.15 -3.27 11.78
C PHE A 21 0.24 -1.87 11.30
N GLN A 22 -0.78 -1.11 10.95
CA GLN A 22 -0.63 0.27 10.48
C GLN A 22 -0.25 1.20 11.65
N ARG A 23 0.94 1.80 11.60
CA ARG A 23 1.37 2.83 12.58
C ARG A 23 0.96 4.25 12.19
N HIS A 24 0.88 4.53 10.89
CA HIS A 24 0.60 5.86 10.33
C HIS A 24 -0.38 5.79 9.15
N LYS A 25 -0.71 6.94 8.57
CA LYS A 25 -1.66 7.10 7.47
C LYS A 25 -1.46 6.17 6.26
N ILE A 26 -0.19 5.91 5.91
CA ILE A 26 0.18 5.09 4.75
C ILE A 26 0.49 3.68 5.25
N PRO A 27 -0.12 2.62 4.68
CA PRO A 27 0.19 1.24 5.06
C PRO A 27 1.66 0.90 4.75
N GLY A 28 2.19 -0.08 5.47
CA GLY A 28 3.56 -0.53 5.30
C GLY A 28 4.62 0.36 5.96
N VAL A 29 5.88 0.03 5.67
CA VAL A 29 7.08 0.51 6.37
C VAL A 29 8.15 0.84 5.34
N LYS A 30 8.96 1.89 5.58
CA LYS A 30 10.08 2.24 4.69
C LYS A 30 11.24 1.23 4.85
N GLY A 31 12.01 0.99 3.81
CA GLY A 31 13.13 0.03 3.84
C GLY A 31 14.16 0.35 4.92
N TRP A 32 14.49 1.63 5.11
CA TRP A 32 15.42 2.04 6.17
C TRP A 32 14.93 1.70 7.59
N GLU A 33 13.61 1.72 7.82
CA GLU A 33 13.01 1.34 9.10
C GLU A 33 13.11 -0.18 9.34
N LEU A 34 12.90 -0.98 8.28
CA LEU A 34 13.10 -2.43 8.33
C LEU A 34 14.56 -2.79 8.59
N LYS A 35 15.49 -2.15 7.87
CA LYS A 35 16.94 -2.32 8.04
C LYS A 35 17.38 -1.98 9.46
N ARG A 36 16.88 -0.87 10.02
CA ARG A 36 17.15 -0.49 11.42
C ARG A 36 16.60 -1.50 12.43
N ALA A 37 15.44 -2.09 12.16
CA ALA A 37 14.75 -2.98 13.11
C ALA A 37 15.18 -4.45 13.03
N LEU A 38 15.59 -4.93 11.84
CA LEU A 38 15.85 -6.33 11.51
C LEU A 38 17.33 -6.60 11.16
N GLY A 39 18.09 -5.57 10.77
CA GLY A 39 19.51 -5.63 10.39
C GLY A 39 19.73 -5.53 8.88
N ARG A 40 20.98 -5.71 8.44
CA ARG A 40 21.39 -5.61 7.02
C ARG A 40 20.70 -6.67 6.14
N GLU A 41 20.43 -7.85 6.68
CA GLU A 41 19.79 -8.97 5.98
C GLU A 41 18.26 -8.95 6.04
N TYR A 42 17.64 -7.77 6.20
CA TYR A 42 16.19 -7.66 6.32
C TYR A 42 15.45 -8.21 5.10
N LEU A 43 16.03 -8.15 3.89
CA LEU A 43 15.43 -8.71 2.67
C LEU A 43 15.16 -10.21 2.79
N ASN A 44 16.13 -10.98 3.30
CA ASN A 44 15.98 -12.43 3.51
C ASN A 44 14.86 -12.72 4.51
N ILE A 45 14.72 -11.88 5.55
CA ILE A 45 13.67 -12.00 6.56
C ILE A 45 12.29 -11.70 5.95
N ILE A 46 12.23 -10.72 5.05
CA ILE A 46 11.01 -10.36 4.32
C ILE A 46 10.62 -11.47 3.34
N GLU A 47 11.57 -12.11 2.68
CA GLU A 47 11.32 -13.26 1.80
C GLU A 47 10.79 -14.46 2.58
N LEU A 48 11.37 -14.75 3.75
CA LEU A 48 10.88 -15.80 4.63
C LEU A 48 9.46 -15.48 5.12
N LEU A 49 9.20 -14.23 5.51
CA LEU A 49 7.87 -13.77 5.88
C LEU A 49 6.88 -13.90 4.71
N ASN A 50 7.30 -13.54 3.49
CA ASN A 50 6.47 -13.64 2.30
C ASN A 50 6.04 -15.09 2.06
N THR A 51 6.96 -16.05 2.23
CA THR A 51 6.65 -17.49 2.12
C THR A 51 5.56 -17.94 3.10
N GLU A 52 5.58 -17.43 4.33
CA GLU A 52 4.53 -17.72 5.32
C GLU A 52 3.21 -17.01 5.00
N LEU A 53 3.27 -15.76 4.52
CA LEU A 53 2.10 -14.98 4.11
C LEU A 53 1.39 -15.59 2.90
N GLU A 54 2.14 -16.20 1.98
CA GLU A 54 1.58 -16.84 0.80
C GLU A 54 0.63 -17.99 1.14
N LYS A 55 0.89 -18.72 2.23
CA LYS A 55 -0.01 -19.76 2.76
C LYS A 55 -1.37 -19.20 3.19
N LEU A 56 -1.42 -17.90 3.50
CA LEU A 56 -2.63 -17.16 3.88
C LEU A 56 -3.24 -16.39 2.70
N GLY A 57 -2.71 -16.54 1.48
CA GLY A 57 -3.16 -15.76 0.33
C GLY A 57 -2.71 -14.29 0.38
N LEU A 58 -1.66 -13.98 1.14
CA LEU A 58 -1.07 -12.65 1.26
C LEU A 58 0.31 -12.62 0.58
N GLN A 59 0.79 -11.43 0.23
CA GLN A 59 2.12 -11.21 -0.32
C GLN A 59 2.69 -9.87 0.13
N VAL A 60 4.02 -9.77 0.22
CA VAL A 60 4.71 -8.49 0.42
C VAL A 60 4.96 -7.85 -0.94
N LYS A 61 4.55 -6.58 -1.10
CA LYS A 61 4.90 -5.76 -2.25
C LYS A 61 5.81 -4.60 -1.85
N ILE A 62 6.68 -4.23 -2.80
CA ILE A 62 7.61 -3.11 -2.69
C ILE A 62 7.15 -2.03 -3.66
N VAL A 63 6.96 -0.81 -3.16
CA VAL A 63 6.64 0.38 -3.95
C VAL A 63 7.82 1.36 -3.85
N TYR A 64 8.36 1.71 -5.01
CA TYR A 64 9.44 2.68 -5.16
C TYR A 64 8.85 4.09 -5.34
N GLU A 65 9.63 5.11 -5.00
CA GLU A 65 9.21 6.51 -5.21
C GLU A 65 9.26 6.90 -6.70
N GLU A 66 10.12 6.23 -7.46
CA GLU A 66 10.23 6.36 -8.91
C GLU A 66 9.10 5.58 -9.61
N LEU A 67 8.63 6.10 -10.75
CA LEU A 67 7.53 5.51 -11.51
C LEU A 67 7.86 4.12 -12.07
N GLU A 68 9.14 3.82 -12.28
CA GLU A 68 9.59 2.53 -12.79
C GLU A 68 10.13 1.66 -11.67
N THR A 69 9.71 0.40 -11.63
CA THR A 69 10.30 -0.61 -10.75
C THR A 69 11.68 -0.97 -11.28
N PRO A 70 12.78 -0.65 -10.55
CA PRO A 70 14.12 -0.99 -11.00
C PRO A 70 14.30 -2.52 -11.06
N LYS A 71 14.93 -3.02 -12.13
CA LYS A 71 15.26 -4.46 -12.28
C LYS A 71 16.23 -4.95 -11.20
N THR A 72 17.17 -4.08 -10.82
CA THR A 72 18.11 -4.30 -9.72
C THR A 72 18.10 -3.04 -8.86
N PRO A 73 17.35 -3.02 -7.75
CA PRO A 73 17.23 -1.82 -6.92
C PRO A 73 18.56 -1.56 -6.18
N SER A 74 18.99 -0.30 -6.16
CA SER A 74 20.13 0.12 -5.33
C SER A 74 19.76 0.11 -3.84
N GLU A 75 20.76 0.11 -2.96
CA GLU A 75 20.53 0.17 -1.51
C GLU A 75 19.77 1.44 -1.09
N GLU A 76 20.05 2.57 -1.74
CA GLU A 76 19.33 3.83 -1.52
C GLU A 76 17.87 3.76 -1.99
N GLN A 77 17.62 3.13 -3.14
CA GLN A 77 16.26 2.94 -3.64
C GLN A 77 15.46 2.03 -2.71
N LEU A 78 16.08 0.97 -2.19
CA LEU A 78 15.46 0.08 -1.20
C LEU A 78 15.18 0.78 0.12
N ASP A 79 16.10 1.60 0.61
CA ASP A 79 15.93 2.36 1.85
C ASP A 79 14.73 3.34 1.73
N LYS A 80 14.55 3.96 0.57
CA LYS A 80 13.39 4.83 0.25
C LYS A 80 12.12 4.06 -0.10
N ALA A 81 12.22 2.82 -0.57
CA ALA A 81 11.07 2.02 -0.95
C ALA A 81 10.16 1.71 0.25
N ARG A 82 8.88 1.48 -0.03
CA ARG A 82 7.88 1.13 0.96
C ARG A 82 7.43 -0.31 0.77
N PHE A 83 7.54 -1.08 1.85
CA PHE A 83 7.17 -2.48 1.93
C PHE A 83 5.80 -2.57 2.60
N PHE A 84 4.85 -3.28 2.01
CA PHE A 84 3.53 -3.48 2.60
C PHE A 84 2.97 -4.85 2.23
N VAL A 85 2.06 -5.36 3.06
CA VAL A 85 1.33 -6.60 2.77
C VAL A 85 0.08 -6.28 1.97
N THR A 86 -0.16 -7.08 0.94
CA THR A 86 -1.38 -7.04 0.14
C THR A 86 -1.88 -8.45 -0.13
N LEU A 87 -3.08 -8.56 -0.67
CA LEU A 87 -3.64 -9.84 -1.09
C LEU A 87 -2.88 -10.36 -2.32
N LYS A 88 -2.67 -11.67 -2.36
CA LYS A 88 -2.06 -12.36 -3.50
C LYS A 88 -2.99 -12.37 -4.70
N THR A 89 -4.28 -12.58 -4.45
CA THR A 89 -5.35 -12.57 -5.44
C THR A 89 -6.27 -11.37 -5.24
N PRO A 90 -6.83 -10.78 -6.32
CA PRO A 90 -7.87 -9.77 -6.19
C PRO A 90 -9.08 -10.31 -5.43
N LEU A 91 -9.71 -9.45 -4.63
CA LEU A 91 -10.97 -9.78 -3.95
C LEU A 91 -12.11 -9.92 -4.97
N THR A 92 -12.98 -10.89 -4.74
CA THR A 92 -14.30 -10.92 -5.35
C THR A 92 -15.15 -9.74 -4.84
N VAL A 93 -16.20 -9.39 -5.57
CA VAL A 93 -17.13 -8.30 -5.18
C VAL A 93 -17.72 -8.54 -3.78
N THR A 94 -18.05 -9.80 -3.47
CA THR A 94 -18.60 -10.19 -2.17
C THR A 94 -17.58 -9.95 -1.05
N GLU A 95 -16.33 -10.40 -1.22
CA GLU A 95 -15.28 -10.22 -0.22
C GLU A 95 -14.89 -8.75 -0.05
N ALA A 96 -14.84 -7.98 -1.14
CA ALA A 96 -14.60 -6.54 -1.08
C ALA A 96 -15.65 -5.83 -0.22
N THR A 97 -16.92 -6.22 -0.37
CA THR A 97 -18.03 -5.71 0.45
C THR A 97 -17.86 -6.06 1.92
N MET A 98 -17.44 -7.30 2.22
CA MET A 98 -17.14 -7.75 3.60
C MET A 98 -15.93 -7.05 4.22
N SER A 99 -15.00 -6.53 3.40
CA SER A 99 -13.84 -5.75 3.85
C SER A 99 -14.14 -4.26 4.11
N GLY A 100 -15.42 -3.86 4.10
CA GLY A 100 -15.84 -2.48 4.39
C GLY A 100 -15.70 -1.50 3.21
N TRP A 101 -15.55 -2.04 1.99
CA TRP A 101 -15.58 -1.26 0.76
C TRP A 101 -16.90 -1.46 0.04
N ARG A 102 -17.59 -0.37 -0.31
CA ARG A 102 -18.75 -0.45 -1.19
C ARG A 102 -18.28 -0.43 -2.64
N ILE A 103 -19.04 -1.09 -3.52
CA ILE A 103 -18.78 -1.08 -4.98
C ILE A 103 -18.64 0.36 -5.50
N ASP A 104 -19.53 1.25 -5.06
CA ASP A 104 -19.48 2.66 -5.46
C ASP A 104 -18.22 3.38 -4.98
N ASP A 105 -17.71 3.06 -3.78
CA ASP A 105 -16.49 3.67 -3.25
C ASP A 105 -15.30 3.26 -4.14
N VAL A 106 -15.20 1.97 -4.45
CA VAL A 106 -14.16 1.44 -5.35
C VAL A 106 -14.27 2.05 -6.74
N ALA A 107 -15.49 2.21 -7.28
CA ALA A 107 -15.73 2.85 -8.56
C ALA A 107 -15.28 4.32 -8.58
N ILE A 108 -15.62 5.09 -7.54
CA ILE A 108 -15.20 6.50 -7.39
C ILE A 108 -13.67 6.57 -7.32
N LEU A 109 -13.03 5.69 -6.55
CA LEU A 109 -11.56 5.66 -6.44
C LEU A 109 -10.92 5.32 -7.80
N ALA A 110 -11.44 4.30 -8.49
CA ALA A 110 -10.93 3.88 -9.79
C ALA A 110 -11.02 5.00 -10.84
N VAL A 111 -12.16 5.68 -10.93
CA VAL A 111 -12.33 6.83 -11.84
C VAL A 111 -11.39 7.97 -11.45
N THR A 112 -11.24 8.25 -10.15
CA THR A 112 -10.34 9.30 -9.67
C THR A 112 -8.88 9.02 -10.07
N VAL A 113 -8.41 7.80 -9.82
CA VAL A 113 -7.03 7.39 -10.16
C VAL A 113 -6.82 7.40 -11.67
N ALA A 114 -7.75 6.84 -12.45
CA ALA A 114 -7.68 6.85 -13.91
C ALA A 114 -7.62 8.28 -14.46
N TYR A 115 -8.44 9.19 -13.92
CA TYR A 115 -8.44 10.59 -14.32
C TYR A 115 -7.11 11.29 -13.99
N ILE A 116 -6.58 11.11 -12.77
CA ILE A 116 -5.28 11.66 -12.37
C ILE A 116 -4.15 11.13 -13.26
N ILE A 117 -4.14 9.84 -13.58
CA ILE A 117 -3.14 9.23 -14.49
C ILE A 117 -3.25 9.86 -15.89
N SER A 118 -4.47 10.05 -16.41
CA SER A 118 -4.67 10.69 -17.71
C SER A 118 -4.16 12.14 -17.77
N LYS A 119 -3.98 12.78 -16.61
CA LYS A 119 -3.44 14.15 -16.43
C LYS A 119 -1.98 14.15 -15.95
N GLN A 120 -1.21 13.12 -16.31
CA GLN A 120 0.22 13.02 -15.95
C GLN A 120 0.49 13.00 -14.43
N GLY A 121 -0.44 12.42 -13.67
CA GLY A 121 -0.25 12.17 -12.23
C GLY A 121 -0.72 13.27 -11.30
N LYS A 122 -1.29 14.38 -11.81
CA LYS A 122 -1.89 15.45 -11.00
C LYS A 122 -3.16 16.00 -11.65
N ALA A 123 -4.16 16.32 -10.83
CA ALA A 123 -5.38 16.98 -11.28
C ALA A 123 -5.93 17.87 -10.16
N SER A 124 -6.64 18.95 -10.50
CA SER A 124 -7.28 19.77 -9.49
C SER A 124 -8.48 19.04 -8.87
N ARG A 125 -8.73 19.28 -7.57
CA ARG A 125 -9.87 18.67 -6.88
C ARG A 125 -11.20 19.02 -7.56
N LYS A 126 -11.33 20.23 -8.09
CA LYS A 126 -12.54 20.69 -8.81
C LYS A 126 -12.78 19.85 -10.07
N GLU A 127 -11.75 19.57 -10.86
CA GLU A 127 -11.87 18.73 -12.06
C GLU A 127 -12.27 17.29 -11.71
N VAL A 128 -11.65 16.71 -10.68
CA VAL A 128 -11.98 15.36 -10.21
C VAL A 128 -13.43 15.28 -9.75
N ILE A 129 -13.91 16.28 -9.01
CA ILE A 129 -15.32 16.34 -8.60
C ILE A 129 -16.24 16.45 -9.82
N GLN A 130 -15.87 17.27 -10.81
CA GLN A 130 -16.70 17.50 -11.99
C GLN A 130 -16.93 16.22 -12.81
N ILE A 131 -15.87 15.43 -13.06
CA ILE A 131 -16.02 14.17 -13.80
C ILE A 131 -16.83 13.13 -13.02
N LEU A 132 -16.67 13.07 -11.70
CA LEU A 132 -17.41 12.12 -10.86
C LEU A 132 -18.91 12.47 -10.73
N LYS A 133 -19.25 13.76 -10.81
CA LYS A 133 -20.63 14.26 -10.72
C LYS A 133 -21.55 13.74 -11.84
N GLU A 134 -20.98 13.27 -12.94
CA GLU A 134 -21.77 12.64 -14.02
C GLU A 134 -22.51 11.38 -13.55
N LYS A 135 -21.98 10.66 -12.56
CA LYS A 135 -22.53 9.37 -12.10
C LYS A 135 -22.80 9.29 -10.59
N PHE A 136 -22.28 10.21 -9.78
CA PHE A 136 -22.38 10.15 -8.33
C PHE A 136 -22.83 11.47 -7.71
N PRO A 137 -23.59 11.45 -6.60
CA PRO A 137 -23.99 12.68 -5.91
C PRO A 137 -22.81 13.35 -5.23
N GLN A 138 -22.78 14.70 -5.25
CA GLN A 138 -21.64 15.50 -4.78
C GLN A 138 -21.20 15.18 -3.34
N TRP A 139 -22.14 15.08 -2.41
CA TRP A 139 -21.83 14.79 -0.99
C TRP A 139 -21.05 13.47 -0.83
N LYS A 140 -21.37 12.46 -1.66
CA LYS A 140 -20.71 11.15 -1.62
C LYS A 140 -19.32 11.20 -2.24
N ILE A 141 -19.15 12.01 -3.28
CA ILE A 141 -17.84 12.25 -3.90
C ILE A 141 -16.91 12.90 -2.89
N GLU A 142 -17.32 14.01 -2.29
CA GLU A 142 -16.50 14.76 -1.34
C GLU A 142 -16.12 13.90 -0.12
N PHE A 143 -17.10 13.21 0.47
CA PHE A 143 -16.86 12.28 1.57
C PHE A 143 -15.82 11.19 1.21
N ASN A 144 -15.93 10.61 0.02
CA ASN A 144 -15.01 9.57 -0.42
C ASN A 144 -13.63 10.11 -0.76
N LEU A 145 -13.51 11.27 -1.42
CA LEU A 145 -12.22 11.91 -1.67
C LEU A 145 -11.48 12.20 -0.36
N ASP A 146 -12.17 12.72 0.65
CA ASP A 146 -11.58 12.96 1.97
C ASP A 146 -11.19 11.65 2.67
N ARG A 147 -12.01 10.60 2.52
CA ARG A 147 -11.68 9.25 3.01
C ARG A 147 -10.43 8.70 2.33
N TYR A 148 -10.27 8.87 1.02
CA TYR A 148 -9.13 8.37 0.26
C TYR A 148 -7.86 9.13 0.59
N ILE A 149 -7.96 10.45 0.73
CA ILE A 149 -6.87 11.26 1.24
C ILE A 149 -6.50 10.76 2.63
N ARG A 150 -7.44 10.65 3.58
CA ARG A 150 -7.17 10.15 4.94
C ARG A 150 -6.56 8.75 4.98
N ARG A 151 -6.93 7.86 4.06
CA ARG A 151 -6.38 6.49 3.97
C ARG A 151 -5.08 6.40 3.16
N GLY A 152 -4.59 7.52 2.62
CA GLY A 152 -3.33 7.57 1.88
C GLY A 152 -3.41 7.03 0.45
N TYR A 153 -4.61 6.84 -0.11
CA TYR A 153 -4.80 6.49 -1.52
C TYR A 153 -4.58 7.68 -2.45
N LEU A 154 -4.86 8.89 -1.95
CA LEU A 154 -4.66 10.15 -2.66
C LEU A 154 -3.87 11.11 -1.78
N SER A 155 -3.11 11.99 -2.43
CA SER A 155 -2.45 13.13 -1.80
C SER A 155 -3.05 14.41 -2.37
N GLN A 156 -3.22 15.42 -1.51
CA GLN A 156 -3.65 16.75 -1.91
C GLN A 156 -2.59 17.72 -1.42
N ASP A 157 -1.99 18.47 -2.35
CA ASP A 157 -1.08 19.56 -2.02
C ASP A 157 -1.90 20.74 -1.46
N GLU A 158 -1.37 21.45 -0.46
CA GLU A 158 -1.97 22.69 0.06
C GLU A 158 -1.71 23.81 -0.96
N ASN A 159 -2.66 24.05 -1.86
CA ASN A 159 -2.74 25.23 -2.73
C ASN A 159 -4.21 25.64 -2.88
#